data_AF-A0A498C4K5-F1
#
_entry.id   AF-A0A498C4K5-F1
#
_cell.length_a   1.000
_cell.length_b   1.000
_cell.length_c   1.000
_cell.angle_alpha   90.00
_cell.angle_beta   90.00
_cell.angle_gamma   90.00
#
_symmetry.space_group_name_H-M   'P 1'
#
loop_
_entity.id
_entity.type
_entity.pdbx_description
1 polymer ?
#
loop_
_entity_poly.entity_id
_entity_poly.type
_entity_poly.pdbx_seq_one_letter_code
_entity_poly.pdbx_strand_id
1 'polypeptide(L)'
;MGLNARLLVLLLPLALGACTLMPPEHRPTEPAPEPEPAEAPEPDAPEPEVDEPEVDEPPEEAAEPEPEREPAIPDAVIELVADAREASQNGDYDQAAAYLERAVRISPDLAPLWQNLAVVRFQQGDYAQAEQMARRSIRLADGDRALQRRNWQLIEASRAEQGDEEGAHEARRQAEGI
;
A
#
# COMPACT_ATOMS: atom_id res chain seq x y z
N MET A 1 -66.80 10.13 -0.67
CA MET A 1 -66.73 9.96 0.79
C MET A 1 -65.72 8.83 1.07
N GLY A 2 -64.70 8.95 1.91
CA GLY A 2 -64.42 9.93 2.95
C GLY A 2 -62.93 10.20 3.14
N LEU A 3 -62.68 11.43 3.56
CA LEU A 3 -61.48 11.87 4.28
C LEU A 3 -61.26 10.97 5.50
N ASN A 4 -60.00 10.75 5.87
CA ASN A 4 -59.55 11.00 7.24
C ASN A 4 -58.03 11.19 7.26
N ALA A 5 -57.66 12.46 7.30
CA ALA A 5 -56.39 12.93 7.80
C ALA A 5 -56.20 12.53 9.26
N ARG A 6 -54.98 12.18 9.65
CA ARG A 6 -54.41 12.54 10.96
C ARG A 6 -52.90 12.43 10.94
N LEU A 7 -52.33 13.54 10.51
CA LEU A 7 -51.02 14.06 10.85
C LEU A 7 -50.71 13.79 12.34
N LEU A 8 -49.65 13.05 12.62
CA LEU A 8 -49.04 12.98 13.96
C LEU A 8 -47.56 13.27 13.81
N VAL A 9 -47.27 14.58 13.79
CA VAL A 9 -45.93 15.13 14.00
C VAL A 9 -45.59 14.89 15.46
N LEU A 10 -44.65 14.00 15.73
CA LEU A 10 -43.98 13.91 17.02
C LEU A 10 -42.58 14.52 16.87
N LEU A 11 -42.49 15.77 17.32
CA LEU A 11 -41.26 16.52 17.55
C LEU A 11 -40.75 16.26 18.98
N LEU A 12 -39.43 16.39 19.12
CA LEU A 12 -38.57 16.54 20.32
C LEU A 12 -37.93 15.27 20.96
N PRO A 13 -36.72 15.38 21.55
CA PRO A 13 -35.67 16.42 21.46
C PRO A 13 -34.27 15.91 21.07
N LEU A 14 -33.47 16.83 20.50
CA LEU A 14 -32.01 16.76 20.44
C LEU A 14 -31.44 16.67 21.87
N ALA A 15 -30.70 15.61 22.17
CA ALA A 15 -29.75 15.58 23.27
C ALA A 15 -28.33 15.72 22.70
N LEU A 16 -27.83 16.95 22.70
CA LEU A 16 -26.42 17.26 22.47
C LEU A 16 -25.63 16.80 23.69
N GLY A 17 -25.07 15.58 23.62
CA GLY A 17 -24.05 15.11 24.56
C GLY A 17 -22.72 15.80 24.26
N ALA A 18 -22.43 16.86 25.01
CA ALA A 18 -21.17 17.58 24.93
C ALA A 18 -20.00 16.70 25.40
N CYS A 19 -18.91 16.78 24.62
CA CYS A 19 -17.62 16.14 24.87
C CYS A 19 -17.05 16.51 26.24
N THR A 20 -16.54 15.53 26.98
CA THR A 20 -15.40 15.73 27.87
C THR A 20 -14.29 14.78 27.43
N LEU A 21 -13.46 15.28 26.50
CA LEU A 21 -12.20 14.67 26.11
C LEU A 21 -11.21 14.90 27.25
N MET A 22 -10.94 13.85 28.02
CA MET A 22 -9.92 13.84 29.07
C MET A 22 -8.54 13.80 28.40
N PRO A 23 -7.66 14.80 28.58
CA PRO A 23 -6.30 14.74 28.06
C PRO A 23 -5.47 13.72 28.85
N PRO A 24 -4.60 12.91 28.21
CA PRO A 24 -3.63 12.10 28.92
C PRO A 24 -2.56 13.00 29.56
N GLU A 25 -2.43 12.92 30.89
CA GLU A 25 -1.40 13.62 31.65
C GLU A 25 0.00 13.17 31.18
N HIS A 26 0.70 14.08 30.49
CA HIS A 26 2.12 13.95 30.26
C HIS A 26 2.82 14.19 31.59
N ARG A 27 3.31 13.12 32.23
CA ARG A 27 4.29 13.29 33.31
C ARG A 27 5.57 13.85 32.70
N PRO A 28 6.14 14.94 33.25
CA PRO A 28 7.49 15.34 32.89
C PRO A 28 8.44 14.20 33.24
N THR A 29 9.12 13.64 32.25
CA THR A 29 10.26 12.75 32.49
C THR A 29 11.34 13.60 33.15
N GLU A 30 11.64 13.31 34.41
CA GLU A 30 12.79 13.86 35.12
C GLU A 30 14.05 13.55 34.30
N PRO A 31 14.90 14.55 33.96
CA PRO A 31 16.16 14.26 33.29
C PRO A 31 17.04 13.44 34.24
N ALA A 32 17.47 12.27 33.78
CA ALA A 32 18.43 11.46 34.51
C ALA A 32 19.71 12.27 34.79
N PRO A 33 20.32 12.17 35.98
CA PRO A 33 21.58 12.84 36.26
C PRO A 33 22.68 12.27 35.38
N GLU A 34 23.41 13.14 34.68
CA GLU A 34 24.66 12.78 33.98
C GLU A 34 25.66 12.20 34.99
N PRO A 35 26.30 11.05 34.71
CA PRO A 35 27.38 10.57 35.54
C PRO A 35 28.63 11.46 35.34
N GLU A 36 29.17 11.99 36.44
CA GLU A 36 30.44 12.71 36.45
C GLU A 36 31.61 11.81 35.98
N PRO A 37 32.64 12.38 35.33
CA PRO A 37 33.77 11.60 34.85
C PRO A 37 34.62 11.12 36.03
N ALA A 38 34.66 9.80 36.24
CA ALA A 38 35.58 9.19 37.18
C ALA A 38 37.02 9.25 36.62
N GLU A 39 37.88 9.98 37.32
CA GLU A 39 39.33 9.99 37.14
C GLU A 39 39.89 8.58 37.37
N ALA A 40 40.61 8.04 36.38
CA ALA A 40 41.28 6.74 36.46
C ALA A 40 42.67 6.91 37.12
N PRO A 41 43.03 6.07 38.10
CA PRO A 41 44.44 5.78 38.38
C PRO A 41 44.84 4.53 37.59
N GLU A 42 45.80 4.67 36.68
CA GLU A 42 46.49 3.54 36.05
C GLU A 42 47.38 2.82 37.08
N PRO A 43 47.34 1.48 37.14
CA PRO A 43 48.47 0.72 37.64
C PRO A 43 49.08 -0.15 36.53
N ASP A 44 50.34 0.17 36.25
CA ASP A 44 51.38 -0.67 35.65
C ASP A 44 51.22 -2.16 35.98
N ALA A 45 51.04 -2.98 34.94
CA ALA A 45 51.44 -4.38 34.93
C ALA A 45 51.77 -4.77 33.47
N PRO A 46 52.94 -5.38 33.21
CA PRO A 46 53.28 -5.83 31.86
C PRO A 46 52.42 -7.05 31.49
N GLU A 47 51.62 -6.92 30.43
CA GLU A 47 50.94 -8.05 29.81
C GLU A 47 51.98 -8.99 29.17
N PRO A 48 51.88 -10.32 29.36
CA PRO A 48 52.71 -11.25 28.62
C PRO A 48 52.26 -11.24 27.14
N GLU A 49 53.17 -10.87 26.24
CA GLU A 49 52.99 -11.02 24.80
C GLU A 49 52.66 -12.48 24.49
N VAL A 50 51.38 -12.74 24.19
CA VAL A 50 50.95 -14.01 23.63
C VAL A 50 51.21 -13.89 22.14
N ASP A 51 52.22 -14.62 21.67
CA ASP A 51 52.57 -14.80 20.27
C ASP A 51 51.37 -15.45 19.55
N GLU A 52 50.43 -14.64 19.09
CA GLU A 52 49.36 -15.08 18.18
C GLU A 52 50.01 -15.32 16.81
N PRO A 53 49.95 -16.54 16.26
CA PRO A 53 50.40 -16.76 14.90
C PRO A 53 49.49 -15.97 13.98
N GLU A 54 50.07 -14.98 13.30
CA GLU A 54 49.46 -14.24 12.19
C GLU A 54 48.99 -15.26 11.16
N VAL A 55 47.69 -15.59 11.20
CA VAL A 55 47.05 -16.34 10.13
C VAL A 55 46.99 -15.36 8.98
N ASP A 56 47.87 -15.57 8.02
CA ASP A 56 47.93 -14.90 6.72
C ASP A 56 46.59 -15.15 6.02
N GLU A 57 45.57 -14.36 6.38
CA GLU A 57 44.31 -14.29 5.66
C GLU A 57 44.65 -13.71 4.28
N PRO A 58 44.44 -14.47 3.19
CA PRO A 58 44.61 -13.94 1.85
C PRO A 58 43.80 -12.65 1.75
N PRO A 59 44.34 -11.58 1.12
CA PRO A 59 43.63 -10.32 1.03
C PRO A 59 42.24 -10.59 0.48
N GLU A 60 41.22 -10.21 1.25
CA GLU A 60 39.82 -10.30 0.87
C GLU A 60 39.69 -9.54 -0.44
N GLU A 61 39.75 -10.29 -1.54
CA GLU A 61 39.63 -9.78 -2.89
C GLU A 61 38.30 -9.05 -2.92
N ALA A 62 38.38 -7.71 -2.95
CA ALA A 62 37.21 -6.84 -2.91
C ALA A 62 36.22 -7.37 -3.94
N ALA A 63 35.16 -8.03 -3.46
CA ALA A 63 34.11 -8.53 -4.31
C ALA A 63 33.62 -7.31 -5.08
N GLU A 64 33.88 -7.30 -6.39
CA GLU A 64 33.33 -6.28 -7.28
C GLU A 64 31.84 -6.21 -6.97
N PRO A 65 31.26 -5.01 -6.74
CA PRO A 65 29.84 -4.91 -6.44
C PRO A 65 29.11 -5.64 -7.57
N GLU A 66 28.38 -6.71 -7.24
CA GLU A 66 27.57 -7.42 -8.23
C GLU A 66 26.76 -6.34 -8.97
N PRO A 67 26.81 -6.29 -10.32
CA PRO A 67 26.05 -5.29 -11.05
C PRO A 67 24.61 -5.36 -10.56
N GLU A 68 24.07 -4.22 -10.10
CA GLU A 68 22.74 -4.12 -9.51
C GLU A 68 21.75 -4.89 -10.37
N ARG A 69 21.42 -6.12 -9.96
CA ARG A 69 20.47 -6.95 -10.69
C ARG A 69 19.15 -6.22 -10.63
N GLU A 70 18.59 -5.85 -11.79
CA GLU A 70 17.22 -5.34 -11.86
C GLU A 70 16.33 -6.26 -11.01
N PRO A 71 15.48 -5.71 -10.12
CA PRO A 71 14.67 -6.54 -9.24
C PRO A 71 13.73 -7.39 -10.10
N ALA A 72 14.05 -8.68 -10.20
CA ALA A 72 13.21 -9.65 -10.88
C ALA A 72 11.86 -9.76 -10.17
N ILE A 73 10.78 -9.93 -10.94
CA ILE A 73 9.46 -10.21 -10.37
C ILE A 73 9.54 -11.57 -9.66
N PRO A 74 9.20 -11.67 -8.36
CA PRO A 74 9.28 -12.93 -7.63
C PRO A 74 8.37 -14.00 -8.24
N ASP A 75 8.81 -15.27 -8.29
CA ASP A 75 8.00 -16.39 -8.82
C ASP A 75 6.63 -16.49 -8.13
N ALA A 76 6.60 -16.26 -6.81
CA ALA A 76 5.36 -16.24 -6.04
C ALA A 76 4.34 -15.21 -6.57
N VAL A 77 4.78 -14.07 -7.11
CA VAL A 77 3.89 -13.07 -7.73
C VAL A 77 3.34 -13.61 -9.05
N ILE A 78 4.17 -14.30 -9.84
CA ILE A 78 3.76 -14.91 -11.11
C ILE A 78 2.68 -15.96 -10.86
N GLU A 79 2.88 -16.83 -9.88
CA GLU A 79 1.90 -17.85 -9.47
C GLU A 79 0.59 -17.22 -8.99
N LEU A 80 0.65 -16.24 -8.09
CA LEU A 80 -0.55 -15.55 -7.60
C LEU A 80 -1.34 -14.86 -8.73
N VAL A 81 -0.66 -14.29 -9.73
CA VAL A 81 -1.32 -13.68 -10.89
C VAL A 81 -1.97 -14.75 -11.77
N ALA A 82 -1.35 -15.93 -11.91
CA ALA A 82 -1.94 -17.06 -12.64
C ALA A 82 -3.20 -17.57 -11.94
N ASP A 83 -3.12 -17.79 -10.62
CA ASP A 83 -4.26 -18.22 -9.79
C ASP A 83 -5.42 -17.21 -9.84
N ALA A 84 -5.09 -15.91 -9.77
CA ALA A 84 -6.09 -14.85 -9.89
C ALA A 84 -6.80 -14.87 -11.25
N ARG A 85 -6.06 -15.14 -12.32
CA ARG A 85 -6.62 -15.25 -13.67
C ARG A 85 -7.54 -16.45 -13.79
N GLU A 86 -7.15 -17.60 -13.28
CA GLU A 86 -7.99 -18.81 -13.27
C GLU A 86 -9.28 -18.57 -12.48
N ALA A 87 -9.18 -18.06 -11.25
CA ALA A 87 -10.35 -17.70 -10.44
C ALA A 87 -11.28 -16.72 -11.18
N SER A 88 -10.72 -15.68 -11.82
CA SER A 88 -11.52 -14.72 -12.60
C SER A 88 -12.24 -15.36 -13.79
N GLN A 89 -11.61 -16.33 -14.47
CA GLN A 89 -12.22 -17.05 -15.59
C GLN A 89 -13.37 -17.95 -15.15
N ASN A 90 -13.32 -18.45 -13.91
CA ASN A 90 -14.39 -19.22 -13.30
C ASN A 90 -15.52 -18.34 -12.73
N GLY A 91 -15.32 -17.02 -12.69
CA GLY A 91 -16.26 -16.06 -12.08
C GLY A 91 -16.07 -15.89 -10.57
N ASP A 92 -15.05 -16.52 -9.99
CA ASP A 92 -14.72 -16.47 -8.57
C ASP A 92 -13.93 -15.19 -8.24
N TYR A 93 -14.57 -14.03 -8.41
CA TYR A 93 -13.89 -12.73 -8.30
C TYR A 93 -13.37 -12.42 -6.89
N ASP A 94 -14.01 -12.93 -5.84
CA ASP A 94 -13.53 -12.78 -4.46
C ASP A 94 -12.18 -13.48 -4.26
N GLN A 95 -12.05 -14.69 -4.82
CA GLN A 95 -10.82 -15.47 -4.76
C GLN A 95 -9.73 -14.81 -5.62
N ALA A 96 -10.08 -14.32 -6.81
CA ALA A 96 -9.16 -13.57 -7.66
C ALA A 96 -8.61 -12.32 -6.97
N ALA A 97 -9.47 -11.57 -6.28
CA ALA A 97 -9.08 -10.39 -5.51
C ALA A 97 -8.11 -10.77 -4.39
N ALA A 98 -8.38 -11.84 -3.65
CA ALA A 98 -7.50 -12.32 -2.58
C ALA A 98 -6.09 -12.69 -3.08
N TYR A 99 -5.99 -13.33 -4.24
CA TYR A 99 -4.68 -13.63 -4.86
C TYR A 99 -3.94 -12.35 -5.27
N LEU A 100 -4.63 -11.40 -5.90
CA LEU A 100 -4.03 -10.13 -6.31
C LEU A 100 -3.63 -9.25 -5.11
N GLU A 101 -4.39 -9.27 -4.03
CA GLU A 101 -4.06 -8.58 -2.78
C GLU A 101 -2.81 -9.15 -2.11
N ARG A 102 -2.59 -10.46 -2.23
CA ARG A 102 -1.31 -11.08 -1.83
C ARG A 102 -0.18 -10.63 -2.74
N ALA A 103 -0.40 -10.61 -4.06
CA ALA A 103 0.61 -10.20 -5.03
C ALA A 103 1.05 -8.74 -4.82
N VAL A 104 0.12 -7.80 -4.62
CA VAL A 104 0.47 -6.38 -4.37
C VAL A 104 1.16 -6.17 -3.01
N ARG A 105 0.95 -7.05 -2.02
CA ARG A 105 1.72 -7.00 -0.77
C ARG A 105 3.18 -7.42 -0.97
N ILE A 106 3.45 -8.31 -1.92
CA ILE A 106 4.82 -8.76 -2.24
C ILE A 106 5.52 -7.73 -3.13
N SER A 107 4.80 -7.15 -4.10
CA SER A 107 5.35 -6.19 -5.05
C SER A 107 4.43 -4.99 -5.25
N PRO A 108 4.41 -4.03 -4.29
CA PRO A 108 3.45 -2.93 -4.27
C PRO A 108 3.68 -1.87 -5.37
N ASP A 109 4.80 -1.92 -6.06
CA ASP A 109 5.17 -0.95 -7.10
C ASP A 109 5.01 -1.49 -8.53
N LEU A 110 4.57 -2.76 -8.68
CA LEU A 110 4.24 -3.33 -9.99
C LEU A 110 2.88 -2.81 -10.47
N ALA A 111 2.90 -1.81 -11.36
CA ALA A 111 1.71 -1.20 -11.95
C ALA A 111 0.68 -2.21 -12.52
N PRO A 112 1.07 -3.31 -13.20
CA PRO A 112 0.11 -4.28 -13.72
C PRO A 112 -0.71 -5.00 -12.65
N LEU A 113 -0.17 -5.20 -11.44
CA LEU A 113 -0.92 -5.86 -10.35
C LEU A 113 -2.12 -5.02 -9.91
N TRP A 114 -1.92 -3.70 -9.80
CA TRP A 114 -2.99 -2.76 -9.48
C TRP A 114 -4.06 -2.69 -10.57
N GLN A 115 -3.66 -2.79 -11.84
CA GLN A 115 -4.63 -2.83 -12.94
C GLN A 115 -5.42 -4.14 -12.94
N ASN A 116 -4.78 -5.29 -12.70
CA ASN A 116 -5.47 -6.56 -12.58
C ASN A 116 -6.48 -6.52 -11.42
N LEU A 117 -6.08 -5.98 -10.27
CA LEU A 117 -6.98 -5.83 -9.11
C LEU A 117 -8.13 -4.88 -9.42
N ALA A 118 -7.87 -3.78 -10.16
CA ALA A 118 -8.91 -2.88 -10.61
C ALA A 118 -9.95 -3.57 -11.49
N VAL A 119 -9.51 -4.42 -12.43
CA VAL A 119 -10.41 -5.20 -13.29
C VAL A 119 -11.27 -6.15 -12.45
N VAL A 120 -10.67 -6.88 -11.50
CA VAL A 120 -11.43 -7.79 -10.63
C VAL A 120 -12.47 -7.03 -9.80
N ARG A 121 -12.10 -5.88 -9.21
CA ARG A 121 -13.04 -5.02 -8.47
C ARG A 121 -14.17 -4.51 -9.36
N PHE A 122 -13.89 -4.18 -10.61
CA PHE A 122 -14.93 -3.80 -11.58
C PHE A 122 -15.91 -4.96 -11.82
N GLN A 123 -15.41 -6.19 -11.99
CA GLN A 123 -16.27 -7.37 -12.18
C GLN A 123 -17.11 -7.72 -10.95
N GLN A 124 -16.67 -7.34 -9.75
CA GLN A 124 -17.45 -7.46 -8.52
C GLN A 124 -18.55 -6.39 -8.39
N GLY A 125 -18.57 -5.39 -9.27
CA GLY A 125 -19.44 -4.21 -9.13
C GLY A 125 -18.89 -3.16 -8.15
N ASP A 126 -17.69 -3.36 -7.62
CA ASP A 126 -17.01 -2.44 -6.71
C ASP A 126 -16.31 -1.31 -7.50
N TYR A 127 -17.09 -0.56 -8.27
CA TYR A 127 -16.58 0.43 -9.22
C TYR A 127 -15.72 1.53 -8.57
N ALA A 128 -16.08 1.95 -7.36
CA ALA A 128 -15.30 2.93 -6.61
C ALA A 128 -13.91 2.41 -6.21
N GLN A 129 -13.78 1.11 -5.92
CA GLN A 129 -12.48 0.49 -5.66
C GLN A 129 -11.71 0.27 -6.96
N ALA A 130 -12.39 -0.14 -8.03
CA ALA A 130 -11.79 -0.30 -9.35
C ALA A 130 -11.09 0.99 -9.81
N GLU A 131 -11.77 2.14 -9.69
CA GLU A 131 -11.19 3.45 -10.00
C GLU A 131 -9.94 3.75 -9.16
N GLN A 132 -9.97 3.48 -7.85
CA GLN A 132 -8.84 3.74 -6.97
C GLN A 132 -7.61 2.91 -7.35
N MET A 133 -7.81 1.62 -7.63
CA MET A 133 -6.74 0.71 -8.04
C MET A 133 -6.19 1.08 -9.42
N ALA A 134 -7.06 1.44 -10.37
CA ALA A 134 -6.66 1.90 -11.70
C ALA A 134 -5.81 3.19 -11.64
N ARG A 135 -6.19 4.14 -10.77
CA ARG A 135 -5.40 5.35 -10.51
C ARG A 135 -4.05 5.03 -9.89
N ARG A 136 -3.96 4.04 -8.99
CA ARG A 136 -2.68 3.60 -8.44
C ARG A 136 -1.80 2.99 -9.53
N SER A 137 -2.37 2.18 -10.41
CA SER A 137 -1.66 1.65 -11.58
C SER A 137 -1.11 2.76 -12.48
N ILE A 138 -1.92 3.78 -12.80
CA ILE A 138 -1.48 4.93 -13.63
C ILE A 138 -0.27 5.65 -13.01
N ARG A 139 -0.28 5.86 -11.68
CA ARG A 139 0.84 6.52 -10.98
C ARG A 139 2.14 5.72 -11.03
N LEU A 140 2.05 4.39 -11.13
CA LEU A 140 3.20 3.48 -11.17
C LEU A 140 3.63 3.11 -12.59
N ALA A 141 2.75 3.30 -13.57
CA ALA A 141 2.99 2.99 -14.98
C ALA A 141 3.90 4.05 -15.63
N ASP A 142 5.15 4.14 -15.16
CA ASP A 142 6.12 5.11 -15.67
C ASP A 142 6.43 4.80 -17.15
N GLY A 143 6.08 5.73 -18.04
CA GLY A 143 6.26 5.58 -19.48
C GLY A 143 5.36 4.54 -20.19
N ASP A 144 4.68 3.62 -19.49
CA ASP A 144 3.77 2.65 -20.10
C ASP A 144 2.42 3.28 -20.47
N ARG A 145 2.44 4.01 -21.59
CA ARG A 145 1.27 4.68 -22.18
C ARG A 145 0.12 3.70 -22.47
N ALA A 146 0.42 2.46 -22.85
CA ALA A 146 -0.61 1.47 -23.13
C ALA A 146 -1.35 1.06 -21.85
N LEU A 147 -0.61 0.83 -20.75
CA LEU A 147 -1.19 0.53 -19.44
C LEU A 147 -1.95 1.74 -18.89
N GLN A 148 -1.43 2.95 -19.02
CA GLN A 148 -2.13 4.16 -18.61
C GLN A 148 -3.47 4.32 -19.36
N ARG A 149 -3.47 4.12 -20.68
CA ARG A 149 -4.71 4.19 -21.50
C ARG A 149 -5.74 3.15 -21.06
N ARG A 150 -5.33 1.89 -20.86
CA ARG A 150 -6.21 0.83 -20.36
C ARG A 150 -6.82 1.18 -19.00
N ASN A 151 -6.03 1.76 -18.10
CA ASN A 151 -6.54 2.16 -16.79
C ASN A 151 -7.50 3.35 -16.87
N TRP A 152 -7.27 4.33 -17.75
CA TRP A 152 -8.22 5.43 -17.95
C TRP A 152 -9.55 4.95 -18.55
N GLN A 153 -9.52 3.99 -19.47
CA GLN A 153 -10.73 3.33 -19.99
C GLN A 153 -11.49 2.59 -18.88
N LEU A 154 -10.77 1.95 -17.95
CA LEU A 154 -11.40 1.30 -16.81
C LEU A 154 -12.02 2.32 -15.83
N ILE A 155 -11.38 3.47 -15.62
CA ILE A 155 -11.92 4.57 -14.81
C ILE A 155 -13.18 5.16 -15.46
N GLU A 156 -13.17 5.36 -16.79
CA GLU A 156 -14.35 5.77 -17.55
C GLU A 156 -15.52 4.82 -17.31
N ALA A 157 -15.32 3.52 -17.52
CA ALA A 157 -16.34 2.51 -17.30
C ALA A 157 -16.83 2.51 -15.84
N SER A 158 -15.90 2.56 -14.88
CA SER A 158 -16.23 2.58 -13.45
C SER A 158 -17.07 3.79 -13.07
N ARG A 159 -16.79 4.97 -13.62
CA ARG A 159 -17.55 6.20 -13.34
C ARG A 159 -18.93 6.18 -14.01
N ALA A 160 -19.01 5.66 -15.23
CA ALA A 160 -20.29 5.48 -15.92
C ALA A 160 -21.24 4.56 -15.13
N GLU A 161 -20.73 3.44 -14.62
CA GLU A 161 -21.51 2.52 -13.77
C GLU A 161 -21.93 3.13 -12.43
N GLN A 162 -21.19 4.12 -11.92
CA GLN A 162 -21.56 4.91 -10.74
C GLN A 162 -22.56 6.03 -11.04
N GLY A 163 -22.89 6.28 -12.32
CA GLY A 163 -23.73 7.40 -12.75
C GLY A 163 -23.00 8.75 -12.85
N ASP A 164 -21.67 8.77 -12.73
CA ASP A 164 -20.83 9.96 -12.91
C ASP A 164 -20.48 10.12 -14.40
N GLU A 165 -21.46 10.58 -15.19
CA GLU A 165 -21.30 10.76 -16.64
C GLU A 165 -20.23 11.81 -16.99
N GLU A 166 -20.16 12.90 -16.23
CA GLU A 166 -19.16 13.96 -16.44
C GLU A 166 -17.75 13.42 -16.20
N GLY A 167 -17.53 12.73 -15.07
CA GLY A 167 -16.25 12.12 -14.78
C GLY A 167 -15.88 10.98 -15.74
N ALA A 168 -16.85 10.24 -16.28
CA ALA A 168 -16.59 9.25 -17.32
C ALA A 168 -16.08 9.91 -18.61
N HIS A 169 -16.72 10.99 -19.05
CA HIS A 169 -16.26 11.77 -20.21
C HIS A 169 -14.87 12.38 -20.01
N GLU A 170 -14.54 12.84 -18.80
CA GLU A 170 -13.18 13.28 -18.48
C GLU A 170 -12.15 12.16 -18.62
N ALA A 171 -12.44 10.98 -18.05
CA ALA A 171 -11.55 9.83 -18.12
C ALA A 171 -11.33 9.36 -19.55
N ARG A 172 -12.37 9.38 -20.40
CA ARG A 172 -12.25 9.12 -21.84
C ARG A 172 -11.25 10.05 -22.51
N ARG A 173 -11.36 11.36 -22.27
CA ARG A 173 -10.42 12.35 -22.83
C ARG A 173 -8.99 12.10 -22.39
N GLN A 174 -8.78 11.68 -21.14
CA GLN A 174 -7.44 11.30 -20.66
C GLN A 174 -6.91 10.08 -21.42
N ALA A 175 -7.74 9.06 -21.66
CA ALA A 175 -7.35 7.89 -22.45
C ALA A 175 -6.99 8.26 -23.90
N GLU A 176 -7.77 9.14 -24.54
CA GLU A 176 -7.54 9.61 -25.91
C GLU A 176 -6.29 10.50 -26.04
N GLY A 177 -5.91 11.20 -24.97
CA GLY A 177 -4.73 12.06 -24.92
C GLY A 177 -3.39 11.33 -24.76
N ILE A 178 -3.43 10.03 -24.47
CA ILE A 178 -2.24 9.16 -24.34
C ILE A 178 -1.88 8.56 -25.68
#